data_AF-A0A1B8U440-F1
#
_entry.id   AF-A0A1B8U440-F1
#
_cell.length_a   1.000
_cell.length_b   1.000
_cell.length_c   1.000
_cell.angle_alpha   90.00
_cell.angle_beta   90.00
_cell.angle_gamma   90.00
#
_symmetry.space_group_name_H-M   'P 1'
#
loop_
_entity.id
_entity.type
_entity.pdbx_description
1 polymer ?
#
loop_
_entity_poly.entity_id
_entity_poly.type
_entity_poly.pdbx_seq_one_letter_code
_entity_poly.pdbx_strand_id
1 'polypeptide(L)'
;MEAVFEVAPQQNGQGNARETKEFKASDAAGIFYYDTEEVIKKNKVKDDNLIFKVKKALNNYNFKIKEIALLNSEKLNNLDVVMSSLKDVQRNNLQNNSSDKSQEMRSNIGKILRPIKEGVQINEKDLNQFLEEILSEKQNKKWIKY
;
A
#
# COMPACT_ATOMS: atom_id res chain seq x y z
N MET A 1 -16.52 59.42 -26.71
CA MET A 1 -17.06 58.12 -27.14
C MET A 1 -16.13 57.06 -26.60
N GLU A 2 -16.61 56.37 -25.58
CA GLU A 2 -15.85 55.53 -24.66
C GLU A 2 -15.45 54.20 -25.30
N ALA A 3 -14.21 53.76 -25.01
CA ALA A 3 -13.67 52.48 -25.39
C ALA A 3 -14.29 51.38 -24.51
N VAL A 4 -14.93 50.40 -25.14
CA VAL A 4 -15.48 49.23 -24.47
C VAL A 4 -14.33 48.27 -24.15
N PHE A 5 -13.96 48.17 -22.87
CA PHE A 5 -13.06 47.14 -22.37
C PHE A 5 -13.85 45.84 -22.20
N GLU A 6 -13.52 44.84 -23.02
CA GLU A 6 -14.05 43.48 -22.93
C GLU A 6 -13.36 42.75 -21.77
N VAL A 7 -14.12 42.42 -20.73
CA VAL A 7 -13.63 41.73 -19.53
C VAL A 7 -13.70 40.23 -19.79
N ALA A 8 -12.55 39.57 -19.91
CA ALA A 8 -12.46 38.13 -20.08
C ALA A 8 -12.98 37.38 -18.83
N PRO A 9 -13.70 36.25 -18.98
CA PRO A 9 -14.20 35.49 -17.84
C PRO A 9 -13.07 34.73 -17.12
N GLN A 10 -12.98 34.94 -15.79
CA GLN A 10 -12.14 34.14 -14.90
C GLN A 10 -12.65 32.70 -14.85
N GLN A 11 -11.82 31.75 -15.27
CA GLN A 11 -12.07 30.33 -15.04
C GLN A 11 -11.81 30.01 -13.57
N ASN A 12 -12.89 29.74 -12.83
CA ASN A 12 -12.84 29.16 -11.50
C ASN A 12 -12.32 27.72 -11.61
N GLY A 13 -11.04 27.51 -11.30
CA GLY A 13 -10.47 26.18 -11.12
C GLY A 13 -11.03 25.54 -9.85
N GLN A 14 -12.10 24.75 -9.98
CA GLN A 14 -12.51 23.81 -8.95
C GLN A 14 -11.40 22.77 -8.78
N GLY A 15 -10.56 22.95 -7.76
CA GLY A 15 -9.62 21.95 -7.31
C GLY A 15 -10.40 20.70 -6.90
N ASN A 16 -10.22 19.60 -7.64
CA ASN A 16 -10.58 18.27 -7.17
C ASN A 16 -9.94 18.08 -5.79
N ALA A 17 -10.76 18.10 -4.74
CA ALA A 17 -10.35 17.63 -3.43
C ALA A 17 -9.99 16.16 -3.60
N ARG A 18 -8.71 15.87 -3.80
CA ARG A 18 -8.20 14.49 -3.78
C ARG A 18 -8.57 13.96 -2.40
N GLU A 19 -9.50 13.01 -2.34
CA GLU A 19 -9.74 12.23 -1.13
C GLU A 19 -8.39 11.65 -0.72
N THR A 20 -7.80 12.22 0.32
CA THR A 20 -6.54 11.73 0.85
C THR A 20 -6.89 10.45 1.60
N LYS A 21 -6.57 9.30 1.01
CA LYS A 21 -6.75 8.00 1.65
C LYS A 21 -6.18 8.07 3.07
N GLU A 22 -6.97 7.68 4.05
CA GLU A 22 -6.52 7.65 5.44
C GLU A 22 -5.29 6.75 5.57
N PHE A 23 -4.39 7.13 6.47
CA PHE A 23 -3.18 6.34 6.68
C PHE A 23 -3.58 5.03 7.37
N LYS A 24 -3.04 3.92 6.89
CA LYS A 24 -3.11 2.62 7.56
C LYS A 24 -1.72 2.04 7.66
N ALA A 25 -1.31 1.67 8.87
CA ALA A 25 -0.01 1.10 9.16
C ALA A 25 0.18 -0.24 8.43
N SER A 26 -0.90 -1.01 8.25
CA SER A 26 -0.91 -2.23 7.42
C SER A 26 -0.47 -1.94 5.99
N ASP A 27 -1.03 -0.90 5.38
CA ASP A 27 -0.72 -0.51 4.00
C ASP A 27 0.73 -0.02 3.90
N ALA A 28 1.19 0.75 4.90
CA ALA A 28 2.57 1.22 4.98
C ALA A 28 3.59 0.08 5.21
N ALA A 29 3.18 -0.98 5.89
CA ALA A 29 3.95 -2.21 6.05
C ALA A 29 3.93 -3.12 4.81
N GLY A 30 3.12 -2.78 3.79
CA GLY A 30 2.94 -3.60 2.60
C GLY A 30 2.07 -4.83 2.81
N ILE A 31 1.27 -4.90 3.87
CA ILE A 31 0.37 -6.03 4.13
C ILE A 31 -0.77 -6.00 3.11
N PHE A 32 -0.82 -7.00 2.24
CA PHE A 32 -1.94 -7.24 1.34
C PHE A 32 -2.13 -8.73 1.08
N TYR A 33 -3.26 -9.09 0.48
CA TYR A 33 -3.61 -10.48 0.18
C TYR A 33 -3.98 -10.59 -1.30
N TYR A 34 -3.53 -11.66 -1.94
CA TYR A 34 -3.93 -11.98 -3.31
C TYR A 34 -5.29 -12.65 -3.33
N ASP A 35 -6.17 -12.21 -4.23
CA ASP A 35 -7.30 -13.03 -4.67
C ASP A 35 -6.76 -14.13 -5.59
N THR A 36 -6.80 -15.37 -5.12
CA THR A 36 -6.23 -16.50 -5.86
C THR A 36 -6.93 -16.76 -7.18
N GLU A 37 -8.26 -16.59 -7.23
CA GLU A 37 -9.03 -16.83 -8.45
C GLU A 37 -8.77 -15.71 -9.46
N GLU A 38 -8.67 -14.46 -9.00
CA GLU A 38 -8.35 -13.32 -9.84
C GLU A 38 -6.96 -13.45 -10.48
N VAL A 39 -5.95 -13.83 -9.69
CA VAL A 39 -4.58 -14.04 -10.17
C VAL A 39 -4.54 -15.12 -11.25
N ILE A 40 -5.21 -16.26 -11.04
CA ILE A 40 -5.28 -17.36 -12.02
C ILE A 40 -5.93 -16.89 -13.32
N LYS A 41 -7.06 -16.20 -13.20
CA LYS A 41 -7.81 -15.66 -14.34
C LYS A 41 -6.98 -14.66 -15.14
N LYS A 42 -6.36 -13.67 -14.49
CA LYS A 42 -5.55 -12.63 -15.16
C LYS A 42 -4.29 -13.20 -15.80
N ASN A 43 -3.62 -14.14 -15.14
CA ASN A 43 -2.45 -14.80 -15.70
C ASN A 43 -2.78 -15.76 -16.85
N LYS A 44 -4.06 -16.17 -16.99
CA LYS A 44 -4.53 -17.18 -17.96
C LYS A 44 -3.87 -18.54 -17.71
N VAL A 45 -3.78 -18.96 -16.46
CA VAL A 45 -3.35 -20.31 -16.08
C VAL A 45 -4.52 -21.26 -16.31
N LYS A 46 -4.33 -22.31 -17.11
CA LYS A 46 -5.39 -23.23 -17.54
C LYS A 46 -5.15 -24.70 -17.20
N ASP A 47 -3.88 -25.08 -16.99
CA ASP A 47 -3.51 -26.45 -16.64
C ASP A 47 -3.84 -26.70 -15.17
N ASP A 48 -4.60 -27.75 -14.87
CA ASP A 48 -5.13 -28.00 -13.52
C ASP A 48 -4.03 -28.21 -12.48
N ASN A 49 -2.91 -28.86 -12.85
CA ASN A 49 -1.77 -29.05 -11.97
C ASN A 49 -1.08 -27.71 -11.67
N LEU A 50 -0.91 -26.87 -12.70
CA LEU A 50 -0.35 -25.53 -12.54
C LEU A 50 -1.28 -24.62 -11.71
N ILE A 51 -2.59 -24.67 -11.95
CA ILE A 51 -3.61 -23.98 -11.13
C ILE A 51 -3.45 -24.39 -9.67
N PHE A 52 -3.37 -25.69 -9.38
CA PHE A 52 -3.20 -26.19 -8.01
C PHE A 52 -1.92 -25.64 -7.36
N LYS A 53 -0.79 -25.68 -8.05
CA LYS A 53 0.49 -25.15 -7.55
C LYS A 53 0.42 -23.66 -7.26
N VAL A 54 -0.16 -22.87 -8.19
CA VAL A 54 -0.33 -21.42 -8.04
C VAL A 54 -1.25 -21.10 -6.87
N LYS A 55 -2.43 -21.76 -6.76
CA LYS A 55 -3.34 -21.59 -5.62
C LYS A 55 -2.64 -21.87 -4.29
N LYS A 56 -1.91 -22.98 -4.22
CA LYS A 56 -1.20 -23.38 -3.00
C LYS A 56 -0.15 -22.34 -2.60
N ALA A 57 0.62 -21.83 -3.55
CA ALA A 57 1.64 -20.80 -3.29
C ALA A 57 1.01 -19.48 -2.79
N LEU A 58 -0.03 -19.00 -3.46
CA LEU A 58 -0.73 -17.77 -3.07
C LEU A 58 -1.42 -17.91 -1.70
N ASN A 59 -2.05 -19.06 -1.42
CA ASN A 59 -2.67 -19.33 -0.12
C ASN A 59 -1.62 -19.37 1.01
N ASN A 60 -0.46 -19.98 0.75
CA ASN A 60 0.64 -20.01 1.70
C ASN A 60 1.19 -18.61 1.98
N TYR A 61 1.39 -17.80 0.93
CA TYR A 61 1.74 -16.39 1.10
C TYR A 61 0.69 -15.66 1.95
N ASN A 62 -0.59 -15.71 1.56
CA ASN A 62 -1.67 -15.04 2.26
C ASN A 62 -1.75 -15.46 3.74
N PHE A 63 -1.55 -16.74 4.03
CA PHE A 63 -1.51 -17.26 5.40
C PHE A 63 -0.37 -16.63 6.21
N LYS A 64 0.85 -16.64 5.68
CA LYS A 64 2.01 -16.02 6.35
C LYS A 64 1.85 -14.52 6.55
N ILE A 65 1.27 -13.81 5.57
CA ILE A 65 0.99 -12.38 5.72
C ILE A 65 -0.07 -12.13 6.80
N LYS A 66 -1.12 -12.98 6.89
CA LYS A 66 -2.11 -12.91 7.98
C LYS A 66 -1.47 -13.14 9.34
N GLU A 67 -0.54 -14.08 9.43
CA GLU A 67 0.20 -14.36 10.66
C GLU A 67 1.06 -13.16 11.08
N ILE A 68 1.82 -12.55 10.15
CA ILE A 68 2.58 -11.32 10.39
C ILE A 68 1.66 -10.19 10.87
N ALA A 69 0.51 -10.01 10.20
CA ALA A 69 -0.47 -8.98 10.55
C ALA A 69 -1.04 -9.21 11.96
N LEU A 70 -1.38 -10.46 12.30
CA LEU A 70 -1.93 -10.82 13.60
C LEU A 70 -0.92 -10.58 14.73
N LEU A 71 0.31 -11.07 14.56
CA LEU A 71 1.39 -10.93 15.54
C LEU A 71 1.80 -9.47 15.79
N ASN A 72 1.54 -8.58 14.83
CA ASN A 72 1.85 -7.15 14.94
C ASN A 72 0.62 -6.25 15.06
N SER A 73 -0.57 -6.84 15.25
CA SER A 73 -1.85 -6.11 15.24
C SER A 73 -1.89 -4.95 16.23
N GLU A 74 -1.43 -5.16 17.46
CA GLU A 74 -1.34 -4.10 18.47
C GLU A 74 -0.43 -2.95 18.03
N LYS A 75 0.76 -3.27 17.50
CA LYS A 75 1.71 -2.26 17.01
C LYS A 75 1.11 -1.46 15.84
N LEU A 76 0.47 -2.14 14.90
CA LEU A 76 -0.17 -1.50 13.74
C LEU A 76 -1.31 -0.56 14.17
N ASN A 77 -2.18 -1.02 15.07
CA ASN A 77 -3.26 -0.21 15.62
C ASN A 77 -2.73 1.02 16.37
N ASN A 78 -1.70 0.86 17.19
CA ASN A 78 -1.08 1.97 17.90
C ASN A 78 -0.48 3.00 16.94
N LEU A 79 0.14 2.56 15.84
CA LEU A 79 0.67 3.44 14.80
C LEU A 79 -0.45 4.22 14.06
N ASP A 80 -1.60 3.59 13.82
CA ASP A 80 -2.75 4.26 13.21
C ASP A 80 -3.31 5.39 14.08
N VAL A 81 -3.41 5.14 15.40
CA VAL A 81 -3.83 6.15 16.38
C VAL A 81 -2.83 7.30 16.42
N VAL A 82 -1.53 6.99 16.56
CA VAL A 82 -0.45 7.99 16.57
C VAL A 82 -0.47 8.86 15.31
N MET A 83 -0.60 8.25 14.13
CA MET A 83 -0.55 8.98 12.88
C MET A 83 -1.78 9.88 12.70
N SER A 84 -2.94 9.44 13.17
CA SER A 84 -4.15 10.25 13.19
C SER A 84 -3.98 11.47 14.10
N SER A 85 -3.47 11.28 15.32
CA SER A 85 -3.19 12.39 16.24
C SER A 85 -2.14 13.36 15.70
N LEU A 86 -1.09 12.87 15.03
CA LEU A 86 -0.10 13.72 14.38
C LEU A 86 -0.71 14.60 13.28
N LYS A 87 -1.63 14.05 12.47
CA LYS A 87 -2.34 14.81 11.44
C LYS A 87 -3.18 15.92 12.05
N ASP A 88 -3.89 15.64 13.14
CA ASP A 88 -4.72 16.64 13.82
C ASP A 88 -3.88 17.77 14.42
N VAL A 89 -2.74 17.43 15.04
CA VAL A 89 -1.79 18.42 15.55
C VAL A 89 -1.22 19.28 14.43
N GLN A 90 -0.86 18.69 13.28
CA GLN A 90 -0.33 19.43 12.12
C GLN A 90 -1.38 20.32 11.44
N ARG A 91 -2.64 19.89 11.37
CA ARG A 91 -3.74 20.71 10.84
C ARG A 91 -4.03 21.92 11.72
N ASN A 92 -3.91 21.76 13.05
CA ASN A 92 -4.31 22.79 14.01
C ASN A 92 -3.17 23.73 14.44
N ASN A 93 -1.89 23.35 14.26
CA ASN A 93 -0.74 24.17 14.65
C ASN A 93 0.15 24.55 13.45
N LEU A 94 -0.08 25.74 12.90
CA LEU A 94 0.76 26.37 11.87
C LEU A 94 2.02 27.08 12.42
N GLN A 95 2.33 26.98 13.72
CA GLN A 95 3.43 27.74 14.34
C GLN A 95 4.53 26.85 15.00
N ASN A 96 5.62 26.71 14.24
CA ASN A 96 7.03 26.97 14.64
C ASN A 96 7.73 26.22 15.78
N ASN A 97 7.22 25.12 16.33
CA ASN A 97 8.04 24.24 17.20
C ASN A 97 7.73 22.73 17.10
N SER A 98 6.95 22.34 16.09
CA SER A 98 6.44 20.98 15.89
C SER A 98 7.30 20.11 14.96
N SER A 99 8.35 20.68 14.34
CA SER A 99 9.20 19.97 13.36
C SER A 99 9.97 18.79 13.97
N ASP A 100 10.76 19.03 15.02
CA ASP A 100 11.66 18.01 15.60
C ASP A 100 10.89 16.84 16.23
N LYS A 101 9.85 17.14 17.01
CA LYS A 101 8.97 16.11 17.61
C LYS A 101 8.25 15.29 16.54
N SER A 102 7.82 15.92 15.44
CA SER A 102 7.19 15.20 14.34
C SER A 102 8.18 14.31 13.59
N GLN A 103 9.44 14.74 13.45
CA GLN A 103 10.50 13.97 12.81
C GLN A 103 10.91 12.77 13.66
N GLU A 104 11.05 12.95 14.98
CA GLU A 104 11.30 11.86 15.92
C GLU A 104 10.18 10.83 15.88
N MET A 105 8.92 11.28 15.89
CA MET A 105 7.77 10.38 15.82
C MET A 105 7.76 9.58 14.50
N ARG A 106 8.00 10.26 13.36
CA ARG A 106 8.13 9.59 12.05
C ARG A 106 9.27 8.56 12.02
N SER A 107 10.40 8.87 12.65
CA SER A 107 11.52 7.94 12.77
C SER A 107 11.14 6.69 13.58
N ASN A 108 10.45 6.87 14.70
CA ASN A 108 9.99 5.76 15.54
C ASN A 108 8.93 4.89 14.83
N ILE A 109 8.00 5.51 14.10
CA ILE A 109 7.06 4.79 13.21
C ILE A 109 7.85 3.94 12.20
N GLY A 110 8.87 4.51 11.57
CA GLY A 110 9.74 3.80 10.63
C GLY A 110 10.48 2.62 11.26
N LYS A 111 11.00 2.76 12.48
CA LYS A 111 11.67 1.66 13.21
C LYS A 111 10.74 0.49 13.52
N ILE A 112 9.47 0.77 13.81
CA ILE A 112 8.47 -0.27 14.09
C ILE A 112 8.00 -0.93 12.79
N LEU A 113 7.75 -0.16 11.73
CA LEU A 113 7.25 -0.68 10.46
C LEU A 113 8.30 -1.47 9.68
N ARG A 114 9.57 -1.08 9.76
CA ARG A 114 10.67 -1.68 9.00
C ARG A 114 10.74 -3.22 9.12
N PRO A 115 10.81 -3.82 10.32
CA PRO A 115 10.88 -5.27 10.44
C PRO A 115 9.62 -5.98 9.94
N ILE A 116 8.44 -5.35 10.07
CA ILE A 116 7.18 -5.90 9.54
C ILE A 116 7.24 -5.91 8.01
N LYS A 117 7.66 -4.79 7.40
CA LYS A 117 7.82 -4.63 5.96
C LYS A 117 8.84 -5.63 5.38
N GLU A 118 9.99 -5.78 6.04
CA GLU A 118 11.00 -6.76 5.64
C GLU A 118 10.42 -8.18 5.67
N GLY A 119 9.63 -8.53 6.70
CA GLY A 119 8.92 -9.81 6.76
C GLY A 119 7.96 -10.04 5.59
N VAL A 120 7.18 -9.01 5.20
CA VAL A 120 6.30 -9.09 4.03
C VAL A 120 7.11 -9.26 2.74
N GLN A 121 8.15 -8.46 2.55
CA GLN A 121 9.00 -8.48 1.35
C GLN A 121 9.71 -9.82 1.14
N ILE A 122 10.15 -10.47 2.21
CA ILE A 122 10.75 -11.81 2.13
C ILE A 122 9.72 -12.81 1.58
N ASN A 123 8.50 -12.81 2.12
CA ASN A 123 7.44 -13.71 1.66
C ASN A 123 7.01 -13.43 0.22
N GLU A 124 6.99 -12.16 -0.19
CA GLU A 124 6.68 -11.75 -1.56
C GLU A 124 7.79 -12.21 -2.53
N LYS A 125 9.05 -12.06 -2.13
CA LYS A 125 10.19 -12.54 -2.92
C LYS A 125 10.14 -14.06 -3.11
N ASP A 126 9.88 -14.81 -2.05
CA ASP A 126 9.74 -16.27 -2.11
C ASP A 126 8.61 -16.69 -3.07
N LEU A 127 7.47 -16.02 -2.99
CA LEU A 127 6.35 -16.23 -3.90
C LEU A 127 6.74 -15.93 -5.36
N ASN A 128 7.38 -14.79 -5.60
CA ASN A 128 7.78 -14.35 -6.93
C ASN A 128 8.77 -15.33 -7.56
N GLN A 129 9.77 -15.78 -6.81
CA GLN A 129 10.74 -16.77 -7.29
C GLN A 129 10.04 -18.09 -7.64
N PHE A 130 9.18 -18.59 -6.75
CA PHE A 130 8.45 -19.83 -7.02
C PHE A 130 7.57 -19.73 -8.27
N LEU A 131 6.88 -18.59 -8.45
CA LEU A 131 6.02 -18.38 -9.63
C LEU A 131 6.83 -18.22 -10.91
N GLU A 132 7.99 -17.58 -10.87
CA GLU A 132 8.91 -17.49 -12.00
C GLU A 132 9.36 -18.87 -12.49
N GLU A 133 9.59 -19.81 -11.58
CA GLU A 133 10.03 -21.17 -11.90
C GLU A 133 8.93 -22.03 -12.57
N ILE A 134 7.66 -21.81 -12.22
CA ILE A 134 6.55 -22.68 -12.69
C ILE A 134 5.70 -22.06 -13.81
N LEU A 135 5.70 -20.74 -13.96
CA LEU A 135 4.94 -20.05 -14.99
C LEU A 135 5.73 -19.98 -16.31
N SER A 136 5.02 -20.04 -17.43
CA SER A 136 5.64 -19.68 -18.71
C SER A 136 6.05 -18.20 -18.72
N GLU A 137 7.02 -17.82 -19.55
CA GLU A 137 7.49 -16.44 -19.68
C GLU A 137 6.33 -15.43 -19.92
N LYS A 138 5.33 -15.80 -20.74
CA LYS A 138 4.15 -14.96 -21.02
C LYS A 138 3.24 -14.81 -19.80
N GLN A 139 3.15 -15.83 -18.95
CA GLN A 139 2.39 -15.79 -17.69
C GLN A 139 3.17 -14.99 -16.64
N ASN A 140 4.46 -15.25 -16.47
CA ASN A 140 5.30 -14.51 -15.53
C ASN A 140 5.30 -12.99 -15.83
N LYS A 141 5.35 -12.60 -17.11
CA LYS A 141 5.21 -11.18 -17.51
C LYS A 141 3.87 -10.53 -17.09
N LYS A 142 2.80 -11.30 -16.92
CA LYS A 142 1.53 -10.78 -16.40
C LYS A 142 1.52 -10.76 -14.89
N TRP A 143 2.15 -11.75 -14.26
CA TRP A 143 2.30 -11.84 -12.82
C TRP A 143 3.06 -10.63 -12.27
N ILE A 144 4.22 -10.30 -12.84
CA ILE A 144 5.02 -9.13 -12.42
C ILE A 144 4.30 -7.79 -12.65
N LYS A 145 3.26 -7.76 -13.50
CA LYS A 145 2.44 -6.57 -13.76
C LYS A 145 1.17 -6.48 -12.90
N TYR A 146 0.82 -7.55 -12.22
CA TYR A 146 -0.37 -7.62 -11.36
C TYR A 146 -0.09 -6.84 -10.08
#